data_AF-A0A2E3IGN4-F1
#
_entry.id   AF-A0A2E3IGN4-F1
#
_cell.length_a   1.000
_cell.length_b   1.000
_cell.length_c   1.000
_cell.angle_alpha   90.00
_cell.angle_beta   90.00
_cell.angle_gamma   90.00
#
_symmetry.space_group_name_H-M   'P 1'
#
loop_
_entity.id
_entity.type
_entity.pdbx_description
1 polymer ?
#
loop_
_entity_poly.entity_id
_entity_poly.type
_entity_poly.pdbx_seq_one_letter_code
_entity_poly.pdbx_strand_id
1 'polypeptide(L)'
;MNKIPRCYQGQLHYENFQKNFLKEEIMNQGSGLFKRHENLSRKVEMLEKERKFNRTFQHKAELLKLKKEKLLIKEQIEKLTTRTN
;
A
#
# COMPACT_ATOMS: atom_id res chain seq x y z
N MET A 1 -19.24 28.54 17.12
CA MET A 1 -19.31 27.06 17.03
C MET A 1 -20.27 26.69 15.92
N ASN A 2 -19.78 26.24 14.76
CA ASN A 2 -20.64 25.86 13.64
C ASN A 2 -21.18 24.44 13.87
N LYS A 3 -22.45 24.32 14.27
CA LYS A 3 -23.15 23.02 14.32
C LYS A 3 -23.58 22.65 12.91
N ILE A 4 -23.13 21.50 12.43
CA ILE A 4 -23.53 20.95 11.12
C ILE A 4 -25.04 20.68 11.16
N PRO A 5 -25.84 21.18 10.21
CA PRO A 5 -27.28 20.96 10.20
C PRO A 5 -27.62 19.47 10.00
N ARG A 6 -28.64 18.95 10.71
CA ARG A 6 -29.02 17.52 10.72
C ARG A 6 -29.26 16.91 9.34
N CYS A 7 -29.71 17.70 8.36
CA CYS A 7 -29.90 17.23 6.98
C CYS A 7 -28.59 16.80 6.28
N TYR A 8 -27.45 17.38 6.65
CA TYR A 8 -26.15 17.01 6.10
C TYR A 8 -25.54 15.76 6.77
N GLN A 9 -26.06 15.34 7.93
CA GLN A 9 -25.55 14.14 8.63
C GLN A 9 -25.88 12.85 7.88
N GLY A 10 -27.07 12.76 7.28
CA GLY A 10 -27.47 11.60 6.46
C GLY A 10 -26.67 11.49 5.17
N GLN A 11 -26.37 12.61 4.52
CA GLN A 11 -25.53 12.66 3.32
C GLN A 11 -24.08 12.22 3.62
N LEU A 12 -23.50 12.73 4.70
CA LEU A 12 -22.16 12.31 5.15
C LEU A 12 -22.09 10.82 5.50
N HIS A 13 -23.14 10.26 6.10
CA HIS A 13 -23.18 8.83 6.43
C HIS A 13 -23.17 7.95 5.17
N TYR A 14 -23.95 8.32 4.16
CA TYR A 14 -24.00 7.59 2.88
C TYR A 14 -22.69 7.71 2.10
N GLU A 15 -22.11 8.90 2.01
CA GLU A 15 -20.80 9.10 1.36
C GLU A 15 -19.67 8.33 2.05
N ASN A 16 -19.68 8.27 3.39
CA ASN A 16 -18.72 7.49 4.16
C ASN A 16 -18.90 5.98 3.95
N PHE A 17 -20.14 5.51 3.84
CA PHE A 17 -20.45 4.12 3.52
C PHE A 17 -19.94 3.73 2.12
N GLN A 18 -20.20 4.57 1.11
CA GLN A 18 -19.70 4.34 -0.25
C GLN A 18 -18.16 4.34 -0.31
N LYS A 19 -17.49 5.27 0.38
CA LYS A 19 -16.02 5.33 0.46
C LYS A 19 -15.42 4.09 1.13
N ASN A 20 -16.08 3.54 2.14
CA ASN A 20 -15.62 2.33 2.83
C ASN A 20 -15.84 1.07 1.97
N PHE A 21 -16.96 0.98 1.27
CA PHE A 21 -17.25 -0.13 0.35
C PHE A 21 -16.26 -0.16 -0.82
N LEU A 22 -15.98 1.00 -1.43
CA LEU A 22 -14.96 1.10 -2.49
C LEU A 22 -13.56 0.70 -1.99
N LYS A 23 -13.20 1.11 -0.76
CA LYS A 23 -11.93 0.70 -0.13
C LYS A 23 -11.85 -0.81 0.04
N GLU A 24 -12.93 -1.46 0.46
CA GLU A 24 -12.96 -2.92 0.60
C GLU A 24 -12.84 -3.63 -0.75
N GLU A 25 -13.51 -3.18 -1.80
CA GLU A 25 -13.36 -3.73 -3.16
C GLU A 25 -11.93 -3.55 -3.69
N ILE A 26 -11.32 -2.38 -3.49
CA ILE A 26 -9.92 -2.12 -3.87
C ILE A 26 -8.96 -3.02 -3.09
N MET A 27 -9.19 -3.23 -1.80
CA MET A 27 -8.39 -4.16 -0.98
C MET A 27 -8.55 -5.60 -1.47
N ASN A 28 -9.75 -6.00 -1.92
CA ASN A 28 -10.01 -7.34 -2.41
C ASN A 28 -9.37 -7.60 -3.78
N GLN A 29 -9.51 -6.65 -4.72
CA GLN A 29 -8.90 -6.70 -6.06
C GLN A 29 -7.36 -6.56 -6.01
N GLY A 30 -6.85 -5.72 -5.10
CA GLY A 30 -5.42 -5.51 -4.89
C GLY A 30 -4.76 -6.53 -3.96
N SER A 31 -5.51 -7.45 -3.37
CA SER A 31 -5.05 -8.34 -2.28
C SER A 31 -3.75 -9.08 -2.60
N GLY A 32 -3.58 -9.52 -3.86
CA GLY A 32 -2.35 -10.16 -4.32
C GLY A 32 -1.16 -9.23 -4.49
N LEU A 33 -1.38 -7.95 -4.82
CA LEU A 33 -0.32 -6.93 -4.91
C LEU A 33 0.10 -6.45 -3.52
N PHE A 34 -0.86 -6.24 -2.61
CA PHE A 34 -0.57 -5.88 -1.22
C PHE A 34 0.25 -6.96 -0.50
N LYS A 35 -0.16 -8.23 -0.61
CA LYS A 35 0.60 -9.37 -0.05
C LYS A 35 2.02 -9.45 -0.60
N ARG A 36 2.18 -9.24 -1.92
CA ARG A 36 3.50 -9.21 -2.56
C ARG A 36 4.36 -8.04 -2.06
N HIS A 37 3.79 -6.84 -1.96
CA HIS A 37 4.48 -5.65 -1.44
C HIS A 37 4.92 -5.82 0.02
N GLU A 38 4.08 -6.45 0.85
CA GLU A 38 4.42 -6.77 2.25
C GLU A 38 5.57 -7.79 2.32
N ASN A 39 5.48 -8.88 1.54
CA ASN A 39 6.55 -9.89 1.47
C ASN A 39 7.88 -9.28 1.02
N LEU A 40 7.87 -8.39 0.03
CA LEU A 40 9.08 -7.68 -0.41
C LEU A 40 9.62 -6.75 0.68
N SER A 41 8.75 -6.09 1.45
CA SER A 41 9.19 -5.29 2.61
C SER A 41 9.94 -6.13 3.63
N ARG A 42 9.40 -7.29 3.99
CA ARG A 42 10.04 -8.21 4.94
C ARG A 42 11.40 -8.70 4.42
N LYS A 43 11.48 -9.08 3.14
CA LYS A 43 12.74 -9.51 2.51
C LYS A 43 13.79 -8.41 2.50
N VAL A 44 13.41 -7.17 2.17
CA VAL A 44 14.31 -6.01 2.22
C VAL A 44 14.83 -5.80 3.64
N GLU A 45 13.95 -5.87 4.66
CA GLU A 45 14.35 -5.70 6.05
C GLU A 45 15.33 -6.78 6.53
N MET A 46 15.06 -8.06 6.19
CA MET A 46 15.97 -9.16 6.50
C MET A 46 17.34 -8.98 5.85
N LEU A 47 17.37 -8.65 4.56
CA LEU A 47 18.61 -8.45 3.82
C LEU A 47 19.40 -7.23 4.31
N GLU A 48 18.71 -6.16 4.74
CA GLU A 48 19.34 -5.01 5.38
C GLU A 48 19.95 -5.36 6.75
N LYS A 49 19.31 -6.24 7.53
CA LYS A 49 19.88 -6.78 8.77
C LYS A 49 21.11 -7.64 8.51
N GLU A 50 21.05 -8.56 7.55
CA GLU A 50 22.18 -9.41 7.16
C GLU A 50 23.36 -8.59 6.67
N ARG A 51 23.11 -7.55 5.87
CA ARG A 51 24.14 -6.66 5.32
C ARG A 51 24.88 -5.85 6.38
N LYS A 52 24.32 -5.68 7.59
CA LYS A 52 25.05 -5.07 8.73
C LYS A 52 26.27 -5.90 9.11
N PHE A 53 26.16 -7.22 8.99
CA PHE A 53 27.22 -8.17 9.37
C PHE A 53 28.02 -8.67 8.16
N ASN A 54 27.39 -8.74 6.98
CA ASN A 54 28.03 -9.27 5.77
C ASN A 54 27.81 -8.36 4.57
N ARG A 55 28.78 -7.48 4.26
CA ARG A 55 28.63 -6.43 3.26
C ARG A 55 29.19 -6.82 1.88
N THR A 56 28.64 -7.88 1.28
CA THR A 56 29.07 -8.35 -0.05
C THR A 56 28.43 -7.54 -1.20
N PHE A 57 29.04 -7.65 -2.39
CA PHE A 57 28.46 -7.12 -3.62
C PHE A 57 27.11 -7.77 -3.96
N GLN A 58 26.97 -9.08 -3.69
CA GLN A 58 25.74 -9.83 -3.92
C GLN A 58 24.58 -9.26 -3.10
N HIS A 59 24.76 -9.00 -1.79
CA HIS A 59 23.72 -8.39 -0.96
C HIS A 59 23.34 -6.99 -1.46
N LYS A 60 24.28 -6.19 -1.99
CA LYS A 60 23.98 -4.88 -2.58
C LYS A 60 23.12 -5.02 -3.84
N ALA A 61 23.49 -5.93 -4.74
CA ALA A 61 22.77 -6.15 -5.99
C ALA A 61 21.34 -6.66 -5.73
N GLU A 62 21.20 -7.62 -4.81
CA GLU A 62 19.91 -8.18 -4.44
C GLU A 62 19.02 -7.15 -3.74
N LEU A 63 19.57 -6.36 -2.82
CA LEU A 63 18.83 -5.28 -2.15
C LEU A 63 18.28 -4.25 -3.15
N LEU A 64 19.09 -3.87 -4.14
CA LEU A 64 18.65 -2.97 -5.21
C LEU A 64 17.52 -3.59 -6.05
N LYS A 65 17.62 -4.88 -6.38
CA LYS A 65 16.58 -5.60 -7.12
C LYS A 65 15.26 -5.61 -6.34
N LEU A 66 15.29 -6.00 -5.06
CA LEU A 66 14.11 -6.06 -4.20
C LEU A 66 13.45 -4.68 -4.00
N LYS A 67 14.26 -3.63 -3.84
CA LYS A 67 13.74 -2.25 -3.71
C LYS A 67 13.07 -1.76 -4.99
N LYS A 68 13.63 -2.08 -6.16
CA LYS A 68 13.01 -1.74 -7.46
C LYS A 68 11.69 -2.48 -7.64
N GLU A 69 11.65 -3.78 -7.35
CA GLU A 69 10.42 -4.58 -7.46
C GLU A 69 9.33 -4.05 -6.52
N LYS A 70 9.70 -3.71 -5.28
CA LYS A 70 8.79 -3.10 -4.30
C LYS A 70 8.22 -1.77 -4.80
N LEU A 71 9.06 -0.92 -5.41
CA LEU A 71 8.63 0.36 -5.98
C LEU A 71 7.62 0.16 -7.12
N LEU A 72 7.88 -0.77 -8.04
CA LEU A 72 6.96 -1.08 -9.15
C LEU A 72 5.58 -1.53 -8.65
N ILE A 73 5.55 -2.39 -7.62
CA ILE A 73 4.27 -2.83 -7.04
C ILE A 73 3.57 -1.68 -6.32
N LYS A 74 4.31 -0.81 -5.62
CA LYS A 74 3.75 0.40 -5.00
C LYS A 74 3.07 1.29 -6.04
N GLU A 75 3.73 1.55 -7.16
CA GLU A 75 3.17 2.35 -8.26
C GLU A 75 1.92 1.68 -8.88
N GLN A 76 1.90 0.35 -8.99
CA GLN A 76 0.72 -0.38 -9.46
C GLN A 76 -0.46 -0.23 -8.50
N ILE A 77 -0.22 -0.36 -7.19
CA ILE A 77 -1.23 -0.14 -6.14
C ILE A 77 -1.77 1.29 -6.24
N GLU A 78 -0.88 2.28 -6.36
CA GLU A 78 -1.25 3.70 -6.44
C GLU A 78 -2.11 4.01 -7.69
N LYS A 79 -1.77 3.42 -8.84
CA LYS A 79 -2.57 3.49 -10.08
C LYS A 79 -3.95 2.87 -9.92
N LEU A 80 -4.08 1.75 -9.21
CA LEU A 80 -5.38 1.13 -8.94
C LEU A 80 -6.24 2.01 -8.03
N THR A 81 -5.64 2.61 -7.00
CA THR A 81 -6.35 3.51 -6.08
C THR A 81 -6.74 4.84 -6.72
N THR A 82 -5.96 5.36 -7.66
CA THR A 82 -6.25 6.65 -8.32
C THR A 82 -7.27 6.53 -9.45
N ARG A 83 -7.35 5.39 -10.14
CA ARG A 83 -8.38 5.12 -11.16
C ARG A 83 -9.80 4.98 -10.60
N THR A 84 -9.92 4.75 -9.30
CA THR A 84 -11.19 4.48 -8.61
C THR A 84 -11.73 5.68 -7.82
N ASN A 85 -10.97 6.78 -7.73
CA ASN A 85 -11.42 8.07 -7.17
C ASN A 85 -11.86 9.02 -8.28
#